data_AF-A0A838FET7-F1
#
_entry.id   AF-A0A838FET7-F1
#
_cell.length_a   1.000
_cell.length_b   1.000
_cell.length_c   1.000
_cell.angle_alpha   90.00
_cell.angle_beta   90.00
_cell.angle_gamma   90.00
#
_symmetry.space_group_name_H-M   'P 1'
#
loop_
_entity.id
_entity.type
_entity.pdbx_description
1 polymer ?
#
loop_
_entity_poly.entity_id
_entity_poly.type
_entity_poly.pdbx_seq_one_letter_code
_entity_poly.pdbx_strand_id
1 'polypeptide(L)'
;MTSSGHLVVSGAREHNLRDLHVSLPRDALVVITGLSGSGKSSLAFDTIYAEGQRRYVESLSAYARQFLGQMNKPDVDSIEGLSPAISIDQKTTSRNPRSTVGTVTEIYDYLRLLWARIGQPHCPECGEPISAQSAEQIVDQVLALPEGTRFMVLAPIVRGRKGEFGKLFEELRAEGFTRVKVDGEVRRLEEEIALDKKFKHDIAVVVDRLAMRPDLRRRLADSIETALGHADGTVDVELVPGREGAESAAGRVFTYSERFACLSCGTSMPELEPRMFSFNSPHGACPRCTGLGSQMEIDPDLVVPDPSLALSEGAILPWSTAASNYYEQMTQAIAERYEIDQEMPWEDLPDDARDAFLYGTNGDRIYVSYRNRYGRRRAYTTTFEGIVSNLERRYRETDSEHSREKIEEYMSVKPCPECRGARLRPESLAVRVAGLGIHELTAKSAHRAIEWFDALELSDTDRQIARLVMREIDERLRFLDNVGVGYLSLDRAAATLSGGEAQRIRLATQIGSSLVGVLYILDEPSIGLHQRDNARLIATLERLRDLGNTVIVVEHDEGTMRAAAHLIDMGPGAGEHGGYVVAEGTAEQV
;
A
#
# COMPACT_ATOMS: atom_id res chain seq x y z
N MET A 1 10.15 -45.15 -11.24
CA MET A 1 11.07 -44.66 -12.29
C MET A 1 12.22 -44.00 -11.57
N THR A 2 13.40 -44.62 -11.57
CA THR A 2 14.62 -44.06 -10.99
C THR A 2 14.94 -42.77 -11.72
N SER A 3 14.64 -41.60 -11.13
CA SER A 3 15.18 -40.36 -11.69
C SER A 3 16.70 -40.47 -11.61
N SER A 4 17.37 -40.26 -12.74
CA SER A 4 18.81 -40.00 -12.73
C SER A 4 19.08 -38.94 -11.66
N GLY A 5 20.05 -39.20 -10.77
CA GLY A 5 20.49 -38.22 -9.76
C GLY A 5 21.17 -36.99 -10.36
N HIS A 6 21.15 -36.86 -11.69
CA HIS A 6 21.83 -35.84 -12.47
C HIS A 6 20.89 -35.22 -13.51
N LEU A 7 21.11 -33.93 -13.75
CA LEU A 7 20.63 -33.15 -14.89
C LEU A 7 21.71 -33.24 -15.98
N VAL A 8 21.39 -33.82 -17.13
CA VAL A 8 22.34 -34.03 -18.24
C VAL A 8 21.92 -33.15 -19.40
N VAL A 9 22.82 -32.28 -19.84
CA VAL A 9 22.65 -31.44 -21.04
C VAL A 9 23.60 -31.97 -22.10
N SER A 10 23.08 -32.29 -23.29
CA SER A 10 23.87 -32.82 -24.41
C SER A 10 23.74 -31.94 -25.64
N GLY A 11 24.89 -31.58 -26.22
CA GLY A 11 24.98 -30.86 -27.48
C GLY A 11 24.38 -29.46 -27.43
N ALA A 12 24.61 -28.70 -26.37
CA ALA A 12 24.13 -27.33 -26.27
C ALA A 12 24.94 -26.39 -27.19
N ARG A 13 24.24 -25.65 -28.06
CA ARG A 13 24.81 -24.78 -29.11
C ARG A 13 24.19 -23.38 -29.13
N GLU A 14 23.41 -23.03 -28.12
CA GLU A 14 22.82 -21.70 -27.98
C GLU A 14 23.92 -20.62 -27.97
N HIS A 15 23.75 -19.56 -28.77
CA HIS A 15 24.71 -18.48 -28.94
C HIS A 15 26.14 -18.92 -29.32
N ASN A 16 27.09 -18.86 -28.39
CA ASN A 16 28.50 -19.19 -28.61
C ASN A 16 28.88 -20.56 -28.03
N LEU A 17 27.93 -21.34 -27.50
CA LEU A 17 28.19 -22.68 -26.97
C LEU A 17 28.64 -23.63 -28.10
N ARG A 18 29.62 -24.48 -27.79
CA ARG A 18 30.33 -25.30 -28.79
C ARG A 18 30.01 -26.78 -28.61
N ASP A 19 28.77 -27.15 -28.89
CA ASP A 19 28.26 -28.52 -28.77
C ASP A 19 28.53 -29.11 -27.37
N LEU A 20 28.16 -28.33 -26.36
CA LEU A 20 28.57 -28.55 -24.98
C LEU A 20 27.76 -29.70 -24.35
N HIS A 21 28.49 -30.62 -23.70
CA HIS A 21 27.91 -31.71 -22.91
C HIS A 21 28.32 -31.57 -21.45
N VAL A 22 27.35 -31.56 -20.52
CA VAL A 22 27.61 -31.37 -19.08
C VAL A 22 26.64 -32.17 -18.21
N SER A 23 27.10 -32.63 -17.05
CA SER A 23 26.31 -33.45 -16.11
C SER A 23 26.32 -32.83 -14.71
N LEU A 24 25.18 -32.25 -14.33
CA LEU A 24 25.03 -31.52 -13.08
C LEU A 24 24.38 -32.42 -12.01
N PRO A 25 24.89 -32.47 -10.77
CA PRO A 25 24.20 -33.17 -9.69
C PRO A 25 22.88 -32.47 -9.37
N ARG A 26 21.82 -33.27 -9.17
CA ARG A 26 20.55 -32.75 -8.65
C ARG A 26 20.61 -32.61 -7.14
N ASP A 27 19.67 -31.83 -6.61
CA ASP A 27 19.53 -31.55 -5.17
C ASP A 27 20.80 -30.93 -4.57
N ALA A 28 21.55 -30.21 -5.40
CA ALA A 28 22.84 -29.62 -5.10
C ALA A 28 22.85 -28.11 -5.39
N LEU A 29 23.79 -27.41 -4.75
CA LEU A 29 24.17 -26.05 -5.11
C LEU A 29 25.28 -26.13 -6.15
N VAL A 30 24.95 -25.77 -7.39
CA VAL A 30 25.84 -25.78 -8.56
C VAL A 30 26.20 -24.34 -8.91
N VAL A 31 27.48 -24.06 -9.11
CA VAL A 31 27.96 -22.73 -9.52
C VAL A 31 28.58 -22.80 -10.91
N ILE A 32 28.17 -21.88 -11.78
CA ILE A 32 28.74 -21.66 -13.11
C ILE A 32 29.55 -20.37 -13.07
N THR A 33 30.85 -20.47 -13.30
CA THR A 33 31.79 -19.35 -13.31
C THR A 33 32.54 -19.27 -14.65
N GLY A 34 33.46 -18.31 -14.78
CA GLY A 34 34.24 -18.06 -16.00
C GLY A 34 34.04 -16.65 -16.54
N LEU A 35 34.83 -16.22 -17.52
CA LEU A 35 34.88 -14.81 -17.97
C LEU A 35 33.54 -14.24 -18.48
N SER A 36 33.39 -12.91 -18.47
CA SER A 36 32.22 -12.27 -19.09
C SER A 36 32.15 -12.61 -20.58
N GLY A 37 30.98 -13.05 -21.05
CA GLY A 37 30.80 -13.54 -22.43
C GLY A 37 31.36 -14.95 -22.71
N SER A 38 31.77 -15.73 -21.70
CA SER A 38 32.25 -17.10 -21.90
C SER A 38 31.16 -18.13 -22.21
N GLY A 39 29.88 -17.75 -22.11
CA GLY A 39 28.73 -18.61 -22.38
C GLY A 39 27.95 -19.05 -21.13
N LYS A 40 28.27 -18.52 -19.93
CA LYS A 40 27.58 -18.86 -18.66
C LYS A 40 26.06 -18.70 -18.75
N SER A 41 25.59 -17.50 -19.14
CA SER A 41 24.17 -17.20 -19.23
C SER A 41 23.49 -17.97 -20.37
N SER A 42 24.22 -18.24 -21.46
CA SER A 42 23.72 -19.05 -22.58
C SER A 42 23.44 -20.49 -22.15
N LEU A 43 24.29 -21.08 -21.30
CA LEU A 43 24.05 -22.39 -20.72
C LEU A 43 22.94 -22.35 -19.66
N ALA A 44 23.04 -21.45 -18.68
CA ALA A 44 22.12 -21.41 -17.54
C ALA A 44 20.70 -20.96 -17.92
N PHE A 45 20.58 -19.80 -18.59
CA PHE A 45 19.32 -19.14 -18.86
C PHE A 45 18.75 -19.48 -20.24
N ASP A 46 19.54 -19.34 -21.29
CA ASP A 46 19.03 -19.49 -22.65
C ASP A 46 18.85 -20.96 -23.05
N THR A 47 19.53 -21.88 -22.37
CA THR A 47 19.39 -23.34 -22.58
C THR A 47 18.60 -24.02 -21.47
N ILE A 48 19.16 -24.13 -20.24
CA ILE A 48 18.58 -24.95 -19.18
C ILE A 48 17.25 -24.36 -18.66
N TYR A 49 17.24 -23.08 -18.28
CA TYR A 49 16.02 -22.42 -17.81
C TYR A 49 14.94 -22.38 -18.88
N ALA A 50 15.29 -21.95 -20.10
CA ALA A 50 14.35 -21.85 -21.21
C ALA A 50 13.66 -23.19 -21.49
N GLU A 51 14.42 -24.29 -21.53
CA GLU A 51 13.87 -25.62 -21.75
C GLU A 51 13.03 -26.12 -20.56
N GLY A 52 13.45 -25.81 -19.32
CA GLY A 52 12.73 -26.19 -18.10
C GLY A 52 11.38 -25.50 -17.99
N GLN A 53 11.34 -24.20 -18.30
CA GLN A 53 10.11 -23.42 -18.36
C GLN A 53 9.19 -23.91 -19.49
N ARG A 54 9.74 -24.11 -20.70
CA ARG A 54 8.98 -24.56 -21.87
C ARG A 54 8.28 -25.90 -21.60
N ARG A 55 9.01 -26.91 -21.13
CA ARG A 55 8.46 -28.25 -20.83
C ARG A 55 7.35 -28.20 -19.79
N TYR A 56 7.51 -27.37 -18.76
CA TYR A 56 6.49 -27.20 -17.73
C TYR A 56 5.23 -26.54 -18.28
N VAL A 57 5.36 -25.42 -19.02
CA VAL A 57 4.19 -24.70 -19.55
C VAL A 57 3.46 -25.49 -20.64
N GLU A 58 4.18 -26.30 -21.44
CA GLU A 58 3.58 -27.25 -22.40
C GLU A 58 2.72 -28.35 -21.76
N SER A 59 2.89 -28.58 -20.46
CA SER A 59 2.09 -29.53 -19.68
C SER A 59 0.80 -28.91 -19.12
N LEU A 60 0.70 -27.58 -19.01
CA LEU A 60 -0.42 -26.89 -18.35
C LEU A 60 -1.73 -26.99 -19.14
N SER A 61 -1.68 -26.89 -20.46
CA SER A 61 -2.87 -27.07 -21.31
C SER A 61 -2.53 -27.40 -22.76
N ALA A 62 -3.47 -28.04 -23.46
CA ALA A 62 -3.35 -28.29 -24.91
C ALA A 62 -3.23 -26.98 -25.71
N TYR A 63 -3.91 -25.91 -25.25
CA TYR A 63 -3.84 -24.58 -25.85
C TYR A 63 -2.44 -23.95 -25.68
N ALA A 64 -1.88 -23.98 -24.46
CA ALA A 64 -0.53 -23.46 -24.21
C ALA A 64 0.53 -24.15 -25.08
N ARG A 65 0.39 -25.46 -25.31
CA ARG A 65 1.27 -26.22 -26.21
C ARG A 65 1.24 -25.71 -27.65
N GLN A 66 0.10 -25.27 -28.15
CA GLN A 66 -0.02 -24.71 -29.51
C GLN A 66 0.69 -23.36 -29.64
N PHE A 67 0.63 -22.51 -28.61
CA PHE A 67 1.31 -21.21 -28.59
C PHE A 67 2.82 -21.36 -28.41
N LEU A 68 3.25 -22.25 -27.50
CA LEU A 68 4.68 -22.47 -27.26
C LEU A 68 5.39 -23.19 -28.40
N GLY A 69 4.66 -23.99 -29.18
CA GLY A 69 5.21 -24.61 -30.39
C GLY A 69 5.68 -23.59 -31.44
N GLN A 70 5.28 -22.31 -31.33
CA GLN A 70 5.73 -21.22 -32.21
C GLN A 70 6.97 -20.49 -31.68
N MET A 71 7.39 -20.74 -30.44
CA MET A 71 8.60 -20.14 -29.87
C MET A 71 9.85 -20.90 -30.36
N ASN A 72 10.94 -20.17 -30.57
CA ASN A 72 12.23 -20.78 -30.88
C ASN A 72 12.64 -21.68 -29.72
N LYS A 73 12.86 -22.96 -30.01
CA LYS A 73 13.41 -23.91 -29.04
C LYS A 73 14.91 -23.64 -28.90
N PRO A 74 15.47 -23.75 -27.68
CA PRO A 74 16.93 -23.70 -27.51
C PRO A 74 17.63 -24.73 -28.39
N ASP A 75 18.77 -24.37 -28.96
CA ASP A 75 19.59 -25.28 -29.77
C ASP A 75 20.36 -26.25 -28.86
N VAL A 76 19.73 -27.39 -28.58
CA VAL A 76 20.28 -28.47 -27.75
C VAL A 76 19.78 -29.82 -28.27
N ASP A 77 20.61 -30.85 -28.25
CA ASP A 77 20.20 -32.19 -28.70
C ASP A 77 19.25 -32.86 -27.73
N SER A 78 19.60 -32.85 -26.44
CA SER A 78 18.74 -33.37 -25.38
C SER A 78 19.09 -32.79 -24.02
N ILE A 79 18.05 -32.71 -23.17
CA ILE A 79 18.21 -32.43 -21.74
C ILE A 79 17.41 -33.47 -20.97
N GLU A 80 18.07 -34.21 -20.07
CA GLU A 80 17.47 -35.25 -19.22
C GLU A 80 17.55 -34.85 -17.74
N GLY A 81 16.59 -35.30 -16.93
CA GLY A 81 16.57 -34.98 -15.48
C GLY A 81 16.18 -33.54 -15.14
N LEU A 82 15.59 -32.80 -16.09
CA LEU A 82 15.20 -31.40 -15.92
C LEU A 82 13.93 -31.23 -15.07
N SER A 83 14.06 -30.54 -13.95
CA SER A 83 12.95 -30.06 -13.12
C SER A 83 12.28 -28.82 -13.73
N PRO A 84 11.02 -28.49 -13.36
CA PRO A 84 10.45 -27.18 -13.63
C PRO A 84 11.40 -26.07 -13.15
N ALA A 85 11.72 -25.13 -14.04
CA ALA A 85 12.75 -24.13 -13.78
C ALA A 85 12.16 -22.76 -13.43
N ILE A 86 12.76 -22.08 -12.46
CA ILE A 86 12.44 -20.71 -12.05
C ILE A 86 13.72 -19.87 -12.13
N SER A 87 13.69 -18.80 -12.92
CA SER A 87 14.78 -17.82 -12.98
C SER A 87 14.64 -16.75 -11.91
N ILE A 88 15.76 -16.31 -11.38
CA ILE A 88 15.88 -15.15 -10.49
C ILE A 88 16.99 -14.26 -11.04
N ASP A 89 16.63 -13.44 -12.02
CA ASP A 89 17.50 -12.50 -12.73
C ASP A 89 17.37 -11.07 -12.21
N GLN A 90 18.28 -10.18 -12.64
CA GLN A 90 18.29 -8.76 -12.26
C GLN A 90 17.30 -7.90 -13.07
N LYS A 91 16.49 -8.49 -13.95
CA LYS A 91 15.52 -7.72 -14.74
C LYS A 91 14.53 -7.07 -13.79
N THR A 92 14.43 -5.75 -13.89
CA THR A 92 13.66 -4.90 -12.97
C THR A 92 12.25 -5.45 -12.75
N THR A 93 11.89 -5.66 -11.49
CA THR A 93 10.51 -5.88 -11.06
C THR A 93 9.61 -4.75 -11.57
N SER A 94 8.44 -5.13 -12.10
CA SER A 94 7.29 -4.29 -12.50
C SER A 94 7.47 -2.78 -12.31
N ARG A 95 7.47 -2.02 -13.42
CA ARG A 95 7.49 -0.54 -13.41
C ARG A 95 6.14 0.09 -13.01
N ASN A 96 5.19 -0.70 -12.53
CA ASN A 96 3.87 -0.21 -12.18
C ASN A 96 3.95 0.69 -10.92
N PRO A 97 3.49 1.95 -10.98
CA PRO A 97 3.57 2.89 -9.85
C PRO A 97 2.78 2.42 -8.60
N ARG A 98 1.81 1.51 -8.78
CA ARG A 98 1.06 0.92 -7.67
C ARG A 98 1.79 -0.26 -7.02
N SER A 99 2.87 -0.78 -7.60
CA SER A 99 3.65 -1.86 -6.99
C SER A 99 4.59 -1.31 -5.90
N THR A 100 4.58 -1.95 -4.74
CA THR A 100 5.44 -1.69 -3.58
C THR A 100 6.15 -2.97 -3.14
N VAL A 101 7.17 -2.87 -2.30
CA VAL A 101 7.83 -4.03 -1.67
C VAL A 101 6.80 -4.94 -1.00
N GLY A 102 5.86 -4.37 -0.23
CA GLY A 102 4.81 -5.12 0.46
C GLY A 102 3.87 -5.87 -0.48
N THR A 103 3.55 -5.32 -1.66
CA THR A 103 2.72 -6.03 -2.66
C THR A 103 3.49 -7.09 -3.43
N VAL A 104 4.77 -6.87 -3.74
CA VAL A 104 5.60 -7.85 -4.48
C VAL A 104 5.91 -9.07 -3.62
N THR A 105 5.98 -8.88 -2.30
CA THR A 105 6.25 -9.92 -1.31
C THR A 105 4.97 -10.56 -0.75
N GLU A 106 3.79 -10.09 -1.16
CA GLU A 106 2.47 -10.45 -0.63
C GLU A 106 2.27 -10.15 0.88
N ILE A 107 3.28 -9.59 1.56
CA ILE A 107 3.20 -9.19 2.98
C ILE A 107 2.02 -8.24 3.17
N TYR A 108 1.84 -7.29 2.25
CA TYR A 108 0.73 -6.35 2.32
C TYR A 108 -0.62 -7.06 2.27
N ASP A 109 -0.77 -8.11 1.46
CA ASP A 109 -2.03 -8.85 1.35
C ASP A 109 -2.40 -9.54 2.67
N TYR A 110 -1.41 -10.11 3.37
CA TYR A 110 -1.59 -10.64 4.72
C TYR A 110 -1.85 -9.55 5.77
N LEU A 111 -1.20 -8.39 5.66
CA LEU A 111 -1.50 -7.24 6.53
C LEU A 111 -2.95 -6.80 6.38
N ARG A 112 -3.50 -6.76 5.15
CA ARG A 112 -4.93 -6.45 4.94
C ARG A 112 -5.84 -7.47 5.63
N LEU A 113 -5.49 -8.76 5.57
CA LEU A 113 -6.24 -9.82 6.27
C LEU A 113 -6.16 -9.62 7.78
N LEU A 114 -4.98 -9.31 8.32
CA LEU A 114 -4.77 -9.07 9.74
C LEU A 114 -5.59 -7.87 10.23
N TRP A 115 -5.49 -6.72 9.55
CA TRP A 115 -6.24 -5.51 9.89
C TRP A 115 -7.76 -5.68 9.74
N ALA A 116 -8.22 -6.49 8.80
CA ALA A 116 -9.64 -6.78 8.67
C ALA A 116 -10.17 -7.69 9.80
N ARG A 117 -9.32 -8.57 10.35
CA ARG A 117 -9.76 -9.58 11.34
C ARG A 117 -9.65 -9.13 12.78
N ILE A 118 -8.59 -8.41 13.14
CA ILE A 118 -8.32 -7.98 14.52
C ILE A 118 -8.17 -6.45 14.65
N GLY A 119 -8.39 -5.70 13.56
CA GLY A 119 -8.32 -4.25 13.58
C GLY A 119 -9.48 -3.64 14.35
N GLN A 120 -9.16 -2.65 15.18
CA GLN A 120 -10.13 -1.85 15.91
C GLN A 120 -10.43 -0.59 15.09
N PRO A 121 -11.64 -0.42 14.54
CA PRO A 121 -11.97 0.77 13.79
C PRO A 121 -12.15 1.96 14.72
N HIS A 122 -11.68 3.12 14.29
CA HIS A 122 -11.91 4.39 14.97
C HIS A 122 -12.63 5.34 14.01
N CYS A 123 -13.34 6.32 14.55
CA CYS A 123 -13.98 7.34 13.75
C CYS A 123 -12.92 8.26 13.12
N PRO A 124 -12.94 8.48 11.78
CA PRO A 124 -11.99 9.38 11.12
C PRO A 124 -12.11 10.85 11.58
N GLU A 125 -13.30 11.26 12.04
CA GLU A 125 -13.55 12.64 12.47
C GLU A 125 -13.16 12.91 13.94
N CYS A 126 -13.67 12.12 14.89
CA CYS A 126 -13.44 12.35 16.32
C CYS A 126 -12.41 11.40 16.98
N GLY A 127 -12.00 10.34 16.29
CA GLY A 127 -11.02 9.36 16.81
C GLY A 127 -11.56 8.36 17.83
N GLU A 128 -12.86 8.39 18.16
CA GLU A 128 -13.45 7.42 19.09
C GLU A 128 -13.55 6.01 18.47
N PRO A 129 -13.40 4.95 19.27
CA PRO A 129 -13.52 3.58 18.78
C PRO A 129 -14.95 3.31 18.29
N ILE A 130 -15.05 2.72 17.11
CA ILE A 130 -16.31 2.23 16.54
C ILE A 130 -16.40 0.74 16.82
N SER A 131 -17.54 0.29 17.35
CA SER A 131 -17.84 -1.12 17.49
C SER A 131 -19.25 -1.38 16.97
N ALA A 132 -19.39 -2.37 16.09
CA ALA A 132 -20.68 -2.95 15.76
C ALA A 132 -20.85 -4.25 16.54
N GLN A 133 -22.04 -4.47 17.10
CA GLN A 133 -22.38 -5.65 17.86
C GLN A 133 -23.77 -6.10 17.46
N SER A 134 -23.94 -7.39 17.15
CA SER A 134 -25.27 -7.96 16.93
C SER A 134 -26.13 -7.83 18.20
N ALA A 135 -27.45 -7.78 18.06
CA ALA A 135 -28.38 -7.81 19.20
C ALA A 135 -28.02 -8.93 20.21
N GLU A 136 -27.63 -10.12 19.74
CA GLU A 136 -27.26 -11.24 20.61
C GLU A 136 -25.96 -10.98 21.39
N GLN A 137 -24.95 -10.36 20.78
CA GLN A 137 -23.71 -9.96 21.48
C GLN A 137 -23.96 -8.88 22.52
N ILE A 138 -24.85 -7.92 22.22
CA ILE A 138 -25.26 -6.88 23.18
C ILE A 138 -25.97 -7.54 24.36
N VAL A 139 -26.88 -8.49 24.10
CA VAL A 139 -27.57 -9.28 25.14
C VAL A 139 -26.55 -10.01 26.02
N ASP A 140 -25.58 -10.71 25.43
CA ASP A 140 -24.57 -11.45 26.17
C ASP A 140 -23.69 -10.55 27.06
N GLN A 141 -23.33 -9.35 26.57
CA GLN A 141 -22.57 -8.38 27.36
C GLN A 141 -23.38 -7.81 28.53
N VAL A 142 -24.66 -7.51 28.30
CA VAL A 142 -25.53 -7.02 29.37
C VAL A 142 -25.78 -8.11 30.41
N LEU A 143 -25.92 -9.38 30.00
CA LEU A 143 -26.06 -10.53 30.90
C LEU A 143 -24.82 -10.80 31.76
N ALA A 144 -23.64 -10.26 31.41
CA ALA A 144 -22.44 -10.34 32.23
C ALA A 144 -22.46 -9.41 33.45
N LEU A 145 -23.46 -8.53 33.58
CA LEU A 145 -23.62 -7.68 34.75
C LEU A 145 -23.96 -8.51 36.01
N PRO A 146 -23.57 -8.06 37.22
CA PRO A 146 -23.85 -8.79 38.46
C PRO A 146 -25.35 -9.00 38.70
N GLU A 147 -25.70 -10.13 39.31
CA GLU A 147 -27.08 -10.44 39.69
C GLU A 147 -27.66 -9.35 40.63
N GLY A 148 -28.93 -9.00 40.44
CA GLY A 148 -29.59 -7.92 41.19
C GLY A 148 -29.35 -6.50 40.65
N THR A 149 -28.44 -6.30 39.68
CA THR A 149 -28.24 -5.00 39.01
C THR A 149 -29.53 -4.56 38.31
N ARG A 150 -29.98 -3.32 38.55
CA ARG A 150 -31.14 -2.73 37.87
C ARG A 150 -30.70 -1.81 36.76
N PHE A 151 -31.36 -1.89 35.62
CA PHE A 151 -31.02 -1.08 34.46
C PHE A 151 -32.24 -0.78 33.59
N MET A 152 -32.14 0.27 32.78
CA MET A 152 -33.14 0.65 31.78
C MET A 152 -32.56 0.41 30.40
N VAL A 153 -33.36 -0.21 29.53
CA VAL A 153 -33.07 -0.30 28.10
C VAL A 153 -33.74 0.90 27.43
N LEU A 154 -32.93 1.74 26.80
CA LEU A 154 -33.33 3.00 26.21
C LEU A 154 -33.07 2.97 24.71
N ALA A 155 -34.03 3.48 23.93
CA ALA A 155 -33.87 3.73 22.51
C ALA A 155 -33.58 5.22 22.28
N PRO A 156 -32.32 5.63 22.01
CA PRO A 156 -31.96 7.04 21.84
C PRO A 156 -32.35 7.57 20.46
N ILE A 157 -33.57 8.09 20.34
CA ILE A 157 -34.14 8.54 19.07
C ILE A 157 -33.57 9.89 18.63
N VAL A 158 -33.30 10.79 19.58
CA VAL A 158 -32.75 12.12 19.30
C VAL A 158 -31.54 12.36 20.19
N ARG A 159 -30.43 12.79 19.58
CA ARG A 159 -29.20 13.18 20.28
C ARG A 159 -28.75 14.57 19.84
N GLY A 160 -28.73 15.53 20.75
CA GLY A 160 -28.15 16.86 20.58
C GLY A 160 -28.76 17.71 19.46
N ARG A 161 -30.03 17.47 19.08
CA ARG A 161 -30.72 18.18 17.99
C ARG A 161 -31.67 19.24 18.52
N LYS A 162 -31.78 20.35 17.79
CA LYS A 162 -32.73 21.44 18.11
C LYS A 162 -34.11 21.16 17.55
N GLY A 163 -35.16 21.35 18.34
CA GLY A 163 -36.54 21.15 17.90
C GLY A 163 -37.52 20.96 19.06
N GLU A 164 -38.82 21.09 18.76
CA GLU A 164 -39.89 20.94 19.76
C GLU A 164 -40.38 19.49 19.89
N PHE A 165 -40.07 18.63 18.90
CA PHE A 165 -40.37 17.19 18.85
C PHE A 165 -41.80 16.74 19.23
N GLY A 166 -42.80 17.63 19.21
CA GLY A 166 -44.18 17.29 19.57
C GLY A 166 -44.78 16.13 18.77
N LYS A 167 -44.57 16.11 17.44
CA LYS A 167 -45.01 15.01 16.57
C LYS A 167 -44.37 13.67 16.95
N LEU A 168 -43.09 13.69 17.34
CA LEU A 168 -42.38 12.48 17.76
C LEU A 168 -43.02 11.89 19.03
N PHE A 169 -43.41 12.71 19.99
CA PHE A 169 -44.09 12.23 21.20
C PHE A 169 -45.49 11.65 20.90
N GLU A 170 -46.22 12.22 19.94
CA GLU A 170 -47.51 11.67 19.49
C GLU A 170 -47.34 10.29 18.81
N GLU A 171 -46.34 10.15 17.94
CA GLU A 171 -46.00 8.89 17.26
C GLU A 171 -45.63 7.81 18.28
N LEU A 172 -44.76 8.12 19.23
CA LEU A 172 -44.36 7.20 20.30
C LEU A 172 -45.52 6.78 21.20
N ARG A 173 -46.47 7.69 21.45
CA ARG A 173 -47.68 7.38 22.20
C ARG A 173 -48.61 6.46 21.39
N ALA A 174 -48.72 6.67 20.09
CA ALA A 174 -49.49 5.80 19.19
C ALA A 174 -48.90 4.39 19.07
N GLU A 175 -47.59 4.26 19.13
CA GLU A 175 -46.86 2.98 19.16
C GLU A 175 -46.95 2.25 20.53
N GLY A 176 -47.50 2.92 21.56
CA GLY A 176 -47.80 2.31 22.86
C GLY A 176 -46.74 2.53 23.94
N PHE A 177 -45.73 3.37 23.70
CA PHE A 177 -44.75 3.72 24.75
C PHE A 177 -45.39 4.61 25.83
N THR A 178 -44.99 4.40 27.09
CA THR A 178 -45.52 5.15 28.24
C THR A 178 -44.54 6.15 28.84
N ARG A 179 -43.24 5.96 28.62
CA ARG A 179 -42.18 6.76 29.24
C ARG A 179 -41.12 7.15 28.21
N VAL A 180 -40.63 8.36 28.38
CA VAL A 180 -39.53 8.92 27.60
C VAL A 180 -38.58 9.64 28.56
N LYS A 181 -37.29 9.56 28.27
CA LYS A 181 -36.25 10.31 28.95
C LYS A 181 -35.88 11.51 28.08
N VAL A 182 -36.06 12.70 28.62
CA VAL A 182 -35.78 13.97 27.91
C VAL A 182 -34.78 14.76 28.74
N ASP A 183 -33.64 15.11 28.15
CA ASP A 183 -32.57 15.89 28.78
C ASP A 183 -32.14 15.37 30.16
N GLY A 184 -32.11 14.04 30.33
CA GLY A 184 -31.75 13.40 31.59
C GLY A 184 -32.93 13.01 32.50
N GLU A 185 -34.12 13.58 32.29
CA GLU A 185 -35.29 13.34 33.14
C GLU A 185 -36.28 12.35 32.53
N VAL A 186 -36.69 11.34 33.29
CA VAL A 186 -37.73 10.38 32.85
C VAL A 186 -39.11 10.98 33.10
N ARG A 187 -39.85 11.22 32.02
CA ARG A 187 -41.23 11.75 32.01
C ARG A 187 -42.21 10.75 31.44
N ARG A 188 -43.50 10.89 31.76
CA ARG A 188 -44.55 10.07 31.15
C ARG A 188 -44.98 10.71 29.85
N LEU A 189 -45.16 9.89 28.81
CA LEU A 189 -45.65 10.38 27.51
C LEU A 189 -47.08 10.93 27.59
N GLU A 190 -47.83 10.65 28.67
CA GLU A 190 -49.15 11.23 28.97
C GLU A 190 -49.10 12.71 29.39
N GLU A 191 -47.96 13.14 29.94
CA GLU A 191 -47.74 14.52 30.39
C GLU A 191 -47.52 15.44 29.19
N GLU A 192 -47.84 16.73 29.33
CA GLU A 192 -47.61 17.73 28.30
C GLU A 192 -46.12 18.11 28.29
N ILE A 193 -45.36 17.53 27.35
CA ILE A 193 -43.92 17.76 27.20
C ILE A 193 -43.71 18.85 26.14
N ALA A 194 -43.49 20.09 26.59
CA ALA A 194 -43.14 21.20 25.71
C ALA A 194 -41.61 21.42 25.73
N LEU A 195 -40.97 21.30 24.56
CA LEU A 195 -39.55 21.58 24.36
C LEU A 195 -39.34 22.87 23.58
N ASP A 196 -38.28 23.61 23.88
CA ASP A 196 -37.98 24.88 23.21
C ASP A 196 -37.13 24.64 21.95
N LYS A 197 -37.68 25.04 20.80
CA LYS A 197 -37.03 24.93 19.48
C LYS A 197 -35.60 25.48 19.40
N LYS A 198 -35.20 26.40 20.27
CA LYS A 198 -33.89 27.06 20.24
C LYS A 198 -32.76 26.22 20.85
N PHE A 199 -33.10 25.32 21.77
CA PHE A 199 -32.14 24.52 22.52
C PHE A 199 -31.97 23.13 21.90
N LYS A 200 -30.82 22.51 22.16
CA LYS A 200 -30.55 21.13 21.76
C LYS A 200 -31.14 20.21 22.82
N HIS A 201 -31.81 19.14 22.38
CA HIS A 201 -32.44 18.16 23.25
C HIS A 201 -31.92 16.74 22.97
N ASP A 202 -31.88 15.94 24.03
CA ASP A 202 -31.63 14.49 24.00
C ASP A 202 -32.91 13.76 24.40
N ILE A 203 -33.43 12.89 23.52
CA ILE A 203 -34.68 12.17 23.71
C ILE A 203 -34.43 10.68 23.53
N ALA A 204 -34.66 9.90 24.58
CA ALA A 204 -34.55 8.44 24.56
C ALA A 204 -35.82 7.79 25.11
N VAL A 205 -36.39 6.84 24.37
CA VAL A 205 -37.60 6.12 24.80
C VAL A 205 -37.21 5.02 25.78
N VAL A 206 -37.97 4.88 26.87
CA VAL A 206 -37.74 3.80 27.84
C VAL A 206 -38.48 2.56 27.36
N VAL A 207 -37.73 1.60 26.78
CA VAL A 207 -38.29 0.37 26.21
C VAL A 207 -38.65 -0.61 27.32
N ASP A 208 -37.70 -0.90 28.23
CA ASP A 208 -37.96 -1.75 29.39
C ASP A 208 -37.11 -1.33 30.59
N ARG A 209 -37.54 -1.74 31.79
CA ARG A 209 -36.83 -1.57 33.05
C ARG A 209 -36.66 -2.95 33.68
N LEU A 210 -35.42 -3.41 33.69
CA LEU A 210 -35.08 -4.79 34.03
C LEU A 210 -34.22 -4.83 35.29
N ALA A 211 -34.24 -5.99 35.94
CA ALA A 211 -33.35 -6.31 37.04
C ALA A 211 -32.70 -7.66 36.71
N MET A 212 -31.38 -7.73 36.87
CA MET A 212 -30.60 -8.90 36.48
C MET A 212 -31.05 -10.14 37.26
N ARG A 213 -31.45 -11.18 36.51
CA ARG A 213 -31.95 -12.47 37.01
C ARG A 213 -31.54 -13.60 36.05
N PRO A 214 -31.48 -14.86 36.52
CA PRO A 214 -31.06 -16.00 35.71
C PRO A 214 -31.94 -16.29 34.47
N ASP A 215 -33.22 -15.92 34.51
CA ASP A 215 -34.23 -16.19 33.48
C ASP A 215 -34.49 -15.00 32.53
N LEU A 216 -33.65 -13.95 32.59
CA LEU A 216 -33.91 -12.67 31.92
C LEU A 216 -33.64 -12.67 30.40
N ARG A 217 -32.86 -13.63 29.87
CA ARG A 217 -32.31 -13.60 28.49
C ARG A 217 -33.35 -13.25 27.42
N ARG A 218 -34.48 -13.96 27.39
CA ARG A 218 -35.51 -13.78 26.34
C ARG A 218 -36.11 -12.38 26.35
N ARG A 219 -36.48 -11.88 27.53
CA ARG A 219 -37.07 -10.55 27.69
C ARG A 219 -36.08 -9.43 27.37
N LEU A 220 -34.82 -9.62 27.74
CA LEU A 220 -33.75 -8.68 27.42
C LEU A 220 -33.50 -8.62 25.90
N ALA A 221 -33.48 -9.77 25.23
CA ALA A 221 -33.34 -9.83 23.76
C ALA A 221 -34.47 -9.08 23.06
N ASP A 222 -35.73 -9.36 23.42
CA ASP A 222 -36.90 -8.66 22.84
C ASP A 222 -36.81 -7.13 23.07
N SER A 223 -36.33 -6.70 24.24
CA SER A 223 -36.16 -5.28 24.58
C SER A 223 -35.04 -4.61 23.79
N ILE A 224 -33.91 -5.30 23.60
CA ILE A 224 -32.77 -4.80 22.82
C ILE A 224 -33.13 -4.70 21.34
N GLU A 225 -33.77 -5.73 20.76
CA GLU A 225 -34.26 -5.68 19.36
C GLU A 225 -35.25 -4.54 19.14
N THR A 226 -36.17 -4.35 20.07
CA THR A 226 -37.12 -3.23 20.02
C THR A 226 -36.37 -1.89 20.06
N ALA A 227 -35.42 -1.73 20.99
CA ALA A 227 -34.67 -0.48 21.11
C ALA A 227 -33.86 -0.16 19.85
N LEU A 228 -33.16 -1.17 19.30
CA LEU A 228 -32.39 -1.05 18.06
C LEU A 228 -33.29 -0.68 16.87
N GLY A 229 -34.48 -1.28 16.77
CA GLY A 229 -35.46 -0.95 15.73
C GLY A 229 -35.95 0.50 15.77
N HIS A 230 -36.18 1.06 16.96
CA HIS A 230 -36.70 2.43 17.12
C HIS A 230 -35.62 3.52 17.10
N ALA A 231 -34.35 3.18 17.37
CA ALA A 231 -33.24 4.14 17.42
C ALA A 231 -32.16 3.85 16.35
N ASP A 232 -32.60 3.43 15.16
CA ASP A 232 -31.78 3.26 13.96
C ASP A 232 -30.51 2.40 14.16
N GLY A 233 -30.63 1.35 14.98
CA GLY A 233 -29.56 0.41 15.33
C GLY A 233 -28.69 0.87 16.50
N THR A 234 -29.19 1.74 17.39
CA THR A 234 -28.48 2.14 18.63
C THR A 234 -29.33 1.81 19.86
N VAL A 235 -28.70 1.40 20.96
CA VAL A 235 -29.38 1.16 22.24
C VAL A 235 -28.51 1.65 23.40
N ASP A 236 -29.14 2.29 24.38
CA ASP A 236 -28.50 2.74 25.60
C ASP A 236 -28.98 1.89 26.78
N VAL A 237 -28.04 1.37 27.57
CA VAL A 237 -28.31 0.63 28.81
C VAL A 237 -27.83 1.47 29.99
N GLU A 238 -28.79 2.04 30.73
CA GLU A 238 -28.50 2.90 31.87
C GLU A 238 -28.67 2.14 33.19
N LEU A 239 -27.63 2.13 34.03
CA LEU A 239 -27.68 1.55 35.37
C LEU A 239 -28.48 2.44 36.33
N VAL A 240 -29.45 1.83 37.03
CA VAL A 240 -30.32 2.50 37.99
C VAL A 240 -29.90 2.10 39.41
N PRO A 241 -29.88 3.04 40.38
CA PRO A 241 -29.57 2.72 41.77
C PRO A 241 -30.50 1.64 42.36
N GLY A 242 -29.90 0.61 42.97
CA GLY A 242 -30.60 -0.42 43.73
C GLY A 242 -31.07 0.08 45.10
N ARG A 243 -31.98 -0.67 45.75
CA ARG A 243 -32.45 -0.35 47.12
C ARG A 243 -31.45 -0.70 48.23
N GLU A 244 -30.42 -1.48 47.93
CA GLU A 244 -29.37 -1.88 48.89
C GLU A 244 -28.01 -1.92 48.17
N GLY A 245 -27.05 -1.11 48.62
CA GLY A 245 -25.61 -1.43 48.56
C GLY A 245 -24.76 -1.01 47.35
N ALA A 246 -25.27 -0.37 46.29
CA ALA A 246 -24.45 -0.01 45.13
C ALA A 246 -24.66 1.45 44.68
N GLU A 247 -24.28 2.40 45.51
CA GLU A 247 -24.28 3.84 45.16
C GLU A 247 -23.17 4.21 44.16
N SER A 248 -22.16 3.36 43.95
CA SER A 248 -20.96 3.71 43.16
C SER A 248 -21.09 3.51 41.63
N ALA A 249 -22.22 3.04 41.11
CA ALA A 249 -22.42 2.78 39.67
C ALA A 249 -23.72 3.38 39.10
N ALA A 250 -24.49 4.11 39.90
CA ALA A 250 -25.75 4.73 39.48
C ALA A 250 -25.51 5.85 38.46
N GLY A 251 -26.23 5.81 37.33
CA GLY A 251 -26.13 6.83 36.27
C GLY A 251 -25.10 6.54 35.17
N ARG A 252 -24.44 5.38 35.21
CA ARG A 252 -23.57 4.92 34.12
C ARG A 252 -24.41 4.46 32.94
N VAL A 253 -24.17 5.02 31.76
CA VAL A 253 -24.83 4.65 30.50
C VAL A 253 -23.84 3.88 29.63
N PHE A 254 -24.24 2.69 29.19
CA PHE A 254 -23.53 1.92 28.18
C PHE A 254 -24.28 2.03 26.87
N THR A 255 -23.64 2.61 25.85
CA THR A 255 -24.22 2.71 24.51
C THR A 255 -23.69 1.59 23.63
N TYR A 256 -24.59 0.94 22.90
CA TYR A 256 -24.28 -0.11 21.94
C TYR A 256 -24.88 0.23 20.58
N SER A 257 -24.29 -0.28 19.50
CA SER A 257 -24.82 -0.12 18.14
C SER A 257 -24.68 -1.41 17.33
N GLU A 258 -25.72 -1.72 16.55
CA GLU A 258 -25.70 -2.77 15.53
C GLU A 258 -24.95 -2.35 14.27
N ARG A 259 -24.74 -1.05 14.06
CA ARG A 259 -24.07 -0.51 12.88
C ARG A 259 -22.63 -0.18 13.24
N PHE A 260 -21.73 -0.30 12.27
CA PHE A 260 -20.39 0.28 12.35
C PHE A 260 -20.52 1.82 12.24
N ALA A 261 -21.01 2.48 13.28
CA ALA A 261 -21.20 3.93 13.29
C ALA A 261 -20.62 4.55 14.56
N CYS A 262 -20.06 5.74 14.43
CA CYS A 262 -19.58 6.53 15.56
C CYS A 262 -20.75 7.04 16.39
N LEU A 263 -20.71 6.81 17.69
CA LEU A 263 -21.78 7.18 18.63
C LEU A 263 -21.86 8.69 18.90
N SER A 264 -20.76 9.41 18.69
CA SER A 264 -20.65 10.84 18.99
C SER A 264 -21.00 11.75 17.80
N CYS A 265 -20.54 11.41 16.58
CA CYS A 265 -20.76 12.23 15.38
C CYS A 265 -21.68 11.57 14.34
N GLY A 266 -22.03 10.29 14.49
CA GLY A 266 -22.90 9.57 13.55
C GLY A 266 -22.21 9.14 12.25
N THR A 267 -20.88 9.33 12.13
CA THR A 267 -20.12 8.86 10.96
C THR A 267 -20.21 7.34 10.86
N SER A 268 -20.80 6.87 9.76
CA SER A 268 -20.90 5.44 9.44
C SER A 268 -19.63 4.95 8.74
N MET A 269 -19.23 3.73 9.05
CA MET A 269 -18.08 3.03 8.50
C MET A 269 -18.57 1.71 7.90
N PRO A 270 -18.05 1.29 6.72
CA PRO A 270 -18.38 -0.02 6.18
C PRO A 270 -17.76 -1.13 7.06
N GLU A 271 -18.26 -2.35 6.89
CA GLU A 271 -17.69 -3.54 7.55
C GLU A 271 -16.21 -3.73 7.18
N LEU A 272 -15.43 -4.22 8.14
CA LEU A 272 -14.00 -4.45 7.97
C LEU A 272 -13.74 -5.66 7.07
N GLU A 273 -13.48 -5.37 5.80
CA GLU A 273 -13.09 -6.38 4.82
C GLU A 273 -11.66 -6.13 4.31
N PRO A 274 -10.91 -7.17 3.91
CA PRO A 274 -9.54 -7.00 3.42
C PRO A 274 -9.41 -6.03 2.23
N ARG A 275 -10.43 -5.95 1.37
CA ARG A 275 -10.45 -5.03 0.21
C ARG A 275 -10.50 -3.56 0.60
N MET A 276 -10.95 -3.24 1.82
CA MET A 276 -10.93 -1.89 2.38
C MET A 276 -9.51 -1.38 2.60
N PHE A 277 -8.55 -2.30 2.82
CA PHE A 277 -7.14 -1.97 3.01
C PHE A 277 -6.34 -2.09 1.71
N SER A 278 -6.98 -2.20 0.55
CA SER A 278 -6.28 -2.31 -0.74
C SER A 278 -6.35 -0.97 -1.48
N PHE A 279 -5.19 -0.34 -1.67
CA PHE A 279 -5.08 0.85 -2.53
C PHE A 279 -5.19 0.52 -4.03
N ASN A 280 -5.23 -0.76 -4.42
CA ASN A 280 -5.53 -1.19 -5.78
C ASN A 280 -7.04 -1.38 -6.03
N SER A 281 -7.86 -1.26 -4.98
CA SER A 281 -9.32 -1.39 -5.03
C SER A 281 -9.97 -0.04 -4.80
N PRO A 282 -11.03 0.34 -5.54
CA PRO A 282 -11.76 1.58 -5.29
C PRO A 282 -12.38 1.64 -3.88
N HIS A 283 -12.58 0.49 -3.23
CA HIS A 283 -13.10 0.39 -1.86
C HIS A 283 -12.12 0.90 -0.79
N GLY A 284 -10.81 0.76 -1.04
CA GLY A 284 -9.77 1.16 -0.09
C GLY A 284 -8.90 2.32 -0.57
N ALA A 285 -8.84 2.56 -1.88
CA ALA A 285 -8.01 3.60 -2.48
C ALA A 285 -8.50 5.01 -2.12
N CYS A 286 -7.56 5.89 -1.78
CA CYS A 286 -7.81 7.32 -1.62
C CYS A 286 -8.48 7.88 -2.89
N PRO A 287 -9.61 8.61 -2.77
CA PRO A 287 -10.37 9.08 -3.93
C PRO A 287 -9.60 10.12 -4.76
N ARG A 288 -8.79 10.98 -4.12
CA ARG A 288 -8.05 12.05 -4.81
C ARG A 288 -6.88 11.55 -5.63
N CYS A 289 -6.11 10.56 -5.14
CA CYS A 289 -4.97 10.00 -5.88
C CYS A 289 -5.24 8.62 -6.50
N THR A 290 -6.45 8.07 -6.35
CA THR A 290 -6.82 6.73 -6.84
C THR A 290 -5.86 5.62 -6.38
N GLY A 291 -5.36 5.75 -5.15
CA GLY A 291 -4.44 4.79 -4.54
C GLY A 291 -2.98 4.88 -4.98
N LEU A 292 -2.58 5.93 -5.71
CA LEU A 292 -1.17 6.16 -6.05
C LEU A 292 -0.35 6.63 -4.85
N GLY A 293 -0.96 7.42 -3.96
CA GLY A 293 -0.29 8.04 -2.81
C GLY A 293 0.47 9.31 -3.15
N SER A 294 0.80 9.52 -4.41
CA SER A 294 1.45 10.72 -4.91
C SER A 294 0.66 11.38 -6.03
N GLN A 295 0.98 12.64 -6.31
CA GLN A 295 0.49 13.42 -7.44
C GLN A 295 1.68 14.09 -8.11
N MET A 296 1.61 14.21 -9.43
CA MET A 296 2.51 15.09 -10.17
C MET A 296 1.97 16.51 -9.98
N GLU A 297 2.77 17.36 -9.37
CA GLU A 297 2.49 18.78 -9.18
C GLU A 297 3.62 19.59 -9.81
N ILE A 298 3.33 20.81 -10.28
CA ILE A 298 4.36 21.69 -10.83
C ILE A 298 5.27 22.13 -9.68
N ASP A 299 6.59 21.96 -9.85
CA ASP A 299 7.57 22.33 -8.84
C ASP A 299 8.16 23.70 -9.16
N PRO A 300 7.95 24.73 -8.31
CA PRO A 300 8.52 26.05 -8.52
C PRO A 300 10.04 26.04 -8.70
N ASP A 301 10.74 25.12 -8.01
CA ASP A 301 12.19 25.00 -8.09
C ASP A 301 12.65 24.49 -9.47
N LEU A 302 11.80 23.73 -10.19
CA LEU A 302 12.08 23.30 -11.56
C LEU A 302 11.69 24.37 -12.59
N VAL A 303 10.75 25.24 -12.25
CA VAL A 303 10.37 26.40 -13.08
C VAL A 303 11.46 27.47 -13.04
N VAL A 304 12.10 27.66 -11.88
CA VAL A 304 13.21 28.61 -11.66
C VAL A 304 14.41 27.85 -11.07
N PRO A 305 15.19 27.14 -11.91
CA PRO A 305 16.29 26.29 -11.44
C PRO A 305 17.50 27.09 -10.91
N ASP A 306 17.69 28.31 -11.40
CA ASP A 306 18.75 29.21 -10.95
C ASP A 306 18.14 30.54 -10.46
N PRO A 307 17.92 30.67 -9.13
CA PRO A 307 17.38 31.89 -8.53
C PRO A 307 18.30 33.12 -8.64
N SER A 308 19.57 32.94 -9.01
CA SER A 308 20.53 34.05 -9.11
C SER A 308 20.40 34.84 -10.43
N LEU A 309 19.69 34.28 -11.41
CA LEU A 309 19.43 34.95 -12.69
C LEU A 309 18.33 36.00 -12.57
N ALA A 310 18.45 37.06 -13.37
CA ALA A 310 17.42 38.07 -13.50
C ALA A 310 16.25 37.60 -14.39
N LEU A 311 15.10 38.28 -14.30
CA LEU A 311 13.94 37.99 -15.16
C LEU A 311 14.28 38.20 -16.65
N SER A 312 15.08 39.21 -16.97
CA SER A 312 15.53 39.52 -18.33
C SER A 312 16.53 38.49 -18.89
N GLU A 313 17.27 37.80 -18.02
CA GLU A 313 18.23 36.74 -18.39
C GLU A 313 17.56 35.37 -18.52
N GLY A 314 16.25 35.28 -18.27
CA GLY A 314 15.48 34.05 -18.47
C GLY A 314 15.42 33.14 -17.25
N ALA A 315 15.41 33.69 -16.04
CA ALA A 315 15.21 32.94 -14.78
C ALA A 315 14.01 31.95 -14.84
N ILE A 316 12.95 32.31 -15.57
CA ILE A 316 11.75 31.47 -15.76
C ILE A 316 11.90 30.59 -17.00
N LEU A 317 12.32 29.34 -16.79
CA LEU A 317 12.72 28.42 -17.85
C LEU A 317 11.60 28.04 -18.86
N PRO A 318 10.33 27.77 -18.44
CA PRO A 318 9.25 27.45 -19.36
C PRO A 318 8.93 28.55 -20.37
N TRP A 319 9.29 29.80 -20.04
CA TRP A 319 8.96 30.97 -20.85
C TRP A 319 10.15 31.46 -21.68
N SER A 320 11.38 31.31 -21.17
CA SER A 320 12.59 31.64 -21.93
C SER A 320 12.81 30.71 -23.14
N THR A 321 12.38 29.45 -23.04
CA THR A 321 12.49 28.46 -24.12
C THR A 321 11.35 28.54 -25.14
N ALA A 322 10.29 29.30 -24.85
CA ALA A 322 9.14 29.43 -25.73
C ALA A 322 9.41 30.46 -26.85
N ALA A 323 9.24 30.05 -28.11
CA ALA A 323 9.45 30.91 -29.29
C ALA A 323 8.40 32.04 -29.46
N SER A 324 7.60 32.33 -28.43
CA SER A 324 6.48 33.27 -28.47
C SER A 324 6.78 34.50 -27.62
N ASN A 325 6.82 35.67 -28.26
CA ASN A 325 6.97 36.97 -27.60
C ASN A 325 5.82 37.31 -26.63
N TYR A 326 4.79 36.46 -26.54
CA TYR A 326 3.67 36.62 -25.61
C TYR A 326 4.11 36.60 -24.14
N TYR A 327 5.01 35.67 -23.78
CA TYR A 327 5.43 35.50 -22.39
C TYR A 327 6.34 36.65 -21.93
N GLU A 328 7.26 37.09 -22.80
CA GLU A 328 8.09 38.28 -22.56
C GLU A 328 7.23 39.54 -22.34
N GLN A 329 6.20 39.74 -23.17
CA GLN A 329 5.24 40.84 -23.00
C GLN A 329 4.45 40.75 -21.70
N MET A 330 4.16 39.53 -21.24
CA MET A 330 3.47 39.30 -19.97
C MET A 330 4.37 39.61 -18.79
N THR A 331 5.63 39.16 -18.82
CA THR A 331 6.63 39.46 -17.80
C THR A 331 6.82 40.96 -17.63
N GLN A 332 6.97 41.69 -18.74
CA GLN A 332 7.08 43.14 -18.73
C GLN A 332 5.83 43.80 -18.13
N ALA A 333 4.62 43.37 -18.51
CA ALA A 333 3.38 43.95 -18.01
C ALA A 333 3.17 43.72 -16.50
N ILE A 334 3.63 42.58 -15.98
CA ILE A 334 3.60 42.29 -14.54
C ILE A 334 4.65 43.16 -13.83
N ALA A 335 5.88 43.22 -14.36
CA ALA A 335 6.95 44.04 -13.78
C ALA A 335 6.56 45.53 -13.70
N GLU A 336 5.94 46.08 -14.75
CA GLU A 336 5.44 47.47 -14.75
C GLU A 336 4.31 47.69 -13.73
N ARG A 337 3.42 46.70 -13.53
CA ARG A 337 2.26 46.84 -12.63
C ARG A 337 2.64 46.78 -11.14
N TYR A 338 3.64 45.97 -10.82
CA TYR A 338 4.13 45.74 -9.46
C TYR A 338 5.42 46.52 -9.16
N GLU A 339 5.86 47.40 -10.08
CA GLU A 339 7.07 48.23 -9.95
C GLU A 339 8.35 47.41 -9.67
N ILE A 340 8.47 46.27 -10.34
CA ILE A 340 9.58 45.31 -10.18
C ILE A 340 10.72 45.66 -11.14
N ASP A 341 11.95 45.69 -10.63
CA ASP A 341 13.15 45.78 -11.46
C ASP A 341 13.45 44.42 -12.13
N GLN A 342 13.47 44.40 -13.46
CA GLN A 342 13.66 43.16 -14.24
C GLN A 342 15.11 42.67 -14.26
N GLU A 343 16.06 43.53 -13.88
CA GLU A 343 17.48 43.20 -13.78
C GLU A 343 17.85 42.66 -12.39
N MET A 344 16.89 42.64 -11.45
CA MET A 344 17.07 42.07 -10.12
C MET A 344 17.09 40.53 -10.19
N PRO A 345 18.03 39.85 -9.50
CA PRO A 345 18.01 38.41 -9.33
C PRO A 345 16.68 37.92 -8.76
N TRP A 346 16.20 36.76 -9.19
CA TRP A 346 14.93 36.20 -8.72
C TRP A 346 14.88 35.98 -7.20
N GLU A 347 16.01 35.62 -6.58
CA GLU A 347 16.10 35.44 -5.13
C GLU A 347 15.91 36.73 -4.32
N ASP A 348 16.29 37.87 -4.91
CA ASP A 348 16.21 39.21 -4.30
C ASP A 348 14.83 39.87 -4.50
N LEU A 349 13.99 39.30 -5.35
CA LEU A 349 12.62 39.79 -5.56
C LEU A 349 11.77 39.66 -4.28
N PRO A 350 10.90 40.65 -3.98
CA PRO A 350 9.91 40.54 -2.91
C PRO A 350 9.03 39.29 -3.04
N ASP A 351 8.64 38.69 -1.90
CA ASP A 351 7.83 37.46 -1.89
C ASP A 351 6.49 37.62 -2.62
N ASP A 352 5.84 38.77 -2.49
CA ASP A 352 4.61 39.12 -3.18
C ASP A 352 4.78 39.23 -4.70
N ALA A 353 5.94 39.72 -5.15
CA ALA A 353 6.32 39.75 -6.56
C ALA A 353 6.54 38.33 -7.11
N ARG A 354 7.25 37.47 -6.38
CA ARG A 354 7.45 36.05 -6.77
C ARG A 354 6.12 35.30 -6.84
N ASP A 355 5.26 35.50 -5.84
CA ASP A 355 3.92 34.89 -5.81
C ASP A 355 3.04 35.38 -6.97
N ALA A 356 3.14 36.66 -7.35
CA ALA A 356 2.42 37.19 -8.51
C ALA A 356 2.82 36.51 -9.82
N PHE A 357 4.10 36.16 -9.99
CA PHE A 357 4.57 35.40 -11.16
C PHE A 357 4.18 33.92 -11.09
N LEU A 358 4.34 33.27 -9.94
CA LEU A 358 4.08 31.83 -9.80
C LEU A 358 2.58 31.49 -9.74
N TYR A 359 1.82 32.19 -8.91
CA TYR A 359 0.43 31.88 -8.58
C TYR A 359 -0.59 32.91 -9.12
N GLY A 360 -0.10 34.00 -9.70
CA GLY A 360 -0.93 34.97 -10.42
C GLY A 360 -1.33 36.18 -9.60
N THR A 361 -2.09 37.07 -10.23
CA THR A 361 -2.36 38.42 -9.71
C THR A 361 -3.62 38.52 -8.83
N ASN A 362 -4.16 37.39 -8.35
CA ASN A 362 -5.36 37.31 -7.49
C ASN A 362 -6.58 38.14 -7.99
N GLY A 363 -6.74 38.24 -9.31
CA GLY A 363 -7.83 38.98 -9.95
C GLY A 363 -7.50 40.42 -10.36
N ASP A 364 -6.30 40.92 -10.01
CA ASP A 364 -5.83 42.21 -10.50
C ASP A 364 -5.62 42.20 -12.00
N ARG A 365 -6.12 43.26 -12.64
CA ARG A 365 -6.02 43.45 -14.08
C ARG A 365 -4.67 44.05 -14.44
N ILE A 366 -3.95 43.35 -15.31
CA ILE A 366 -2.70 43.80 -15.91
C ILE A 366 -2.95 44.37 -17.31
N TYR A 367 -2.22 45.43 -17.64
CA TYR A 367 -2.31 46.09 -18.94
C TYR A 367 -1.14 45.66 -19.81
N VAL A 368 -1.42 44.84 -20.82
CA VAL A 368 -0.39 44.32 -21.73
C VAL A 368 -0.38 45.20 -22.98
N SER A 369 0.76 45.86 -23.25
CA SER A 369 0.97 46.65 -24.48
C SER A 369 2.11 46.06 -25.30
N TYR A 370 1.85 45.81 -26.59
CA TYR A 370 2.87 45.25 -27.48
C TYR A 370 2.80 45.83 -28.88
N ARG A 371 3.90 45.73 -29.62
CA ARG A 371 3.95 46.02 -31.06
C ARG A 371 3.81 44.72 -31.83
N ASN A 372 2.82 44.65 -32.72
CA ASN A 372 2.67 43.49 -33.59
C ASN A 372 3.74 43.47 -34.70
N ARG A 373 3.80 42.38 -35.47
CA ARG A 373 4.72 42.22 -36.61
C ARG A 373 4.59 43.30 -37.71
N TYR A 374 3.55 44.12 -37.67
CA TYR A 374 3.28 45.21 -38.62
C TYR A 374 3.54 46.60 -38.01
N GLY A 375 4.19 46.66 -36.85
CA GLY A 375 4.54 47.91 -36.16
C GLY A 375 3.37 48.63 -35.47
N ARG A 376 2.16 48.06 -35.49
CA ARG A 376 0.99 48.65 -34.81
C ARG A 376 1.01 48.30 -33.33
N ARG A 377 0.84 49.32 -32.48
CA ARG A 377 0.66 49.13 -31.03
C ARG A 377 -0.73 48.55 -30.77
N ARG A 378 -0.78 47.43 -30.07
CA ARG A 378 -2.00 46.84 -29.53
C ARG A 378 -1.89 46.84 -28.02
N ALA A 379 -3.04 46.98 -27.36
CA ALA A 379 -3.12 46.86 -25.92
C ALA A 379 -4.42 46.18 -25.54
N TYR A 380 -4.36 45.39 -24.47
CA TYR A 380 -5.52 44.72 -23.91
C TYR A 380 -5.31 44.58 -22.41
N THR A 381 -6.41 44.34 -21.70
CA THR A 381 -6.40 44.11 -20.26
C THR A 381 -6.77 42.68 -20.00
N THR A 382 -5.96 41.99 -19.21
CA THR A 382 -6.20 40.60 -18.81
C THR A 382 -5.92 40.43 -17.32
N THR A 383 -6.38 39.34 -16.74
CA THR A 383 -5.88 38.83 -15.46
C THR A 383 -4.81 37.79 -15.75
N PHE A 384 -3.86 37.61 -14.84
CA PHE A 384 -2.82 36.60 -14.97
C PHE A 384 -3.02 35.50 -13.93
N GLU A 385 -3.12 34.26 -14.41
CA GLU A 385 -3.43 33.08 -13.58
C GLU A 385 -2.22 32.50 -12.83
N GLY A 386 -0.99 32.96 -13.14
CA GLY A 386 0.25 32.39 -12.62
C GLY A 386 0.86 31.34 -13.53
N ILE A 387 2.20 31.18 -13.49
CA ILE A 387 2.92 30.18 -14.27
C ILE A 387 2.52 28.76 -13.83
N VAL A 388 2.46 28.53 -12.53
CA VAL A 388 2.13 27.22 -11.95
C VAL A 388 0.72 26.81 -12.40
N SER A 389 -0.28 27.67 -12.16
CA SER A 389 -1.67 27.43 -12.56
C SER A 389 -1.81 27.24 -14.08
N ASN A 390 -1.06 28.01 -14.89
CA ASN A 390 -1.07 27.89 -16.34
C ASN A 390 -0.55 26.53 -16.81
N LEU A 391 0.60 26.09 -16.27
CA LEU A 391 1.19 24.79 -16.62
C LEU A 391 0.31 23.63 -16.14
N GLU A 392 -0.25 23.70 -14.93
CA GLU A 392 -1.19 22.70 -14.41
C GLU A 392 -2.45 22.58 -15.27
N ARG A 393 -3.06 23.72 -15.64
CA ARG A 393 -4.24 23.74 -16.49
C ARG A 393 -3.92 23.16 -17.87
N ARG A 394 -2.80 23.57 -18.48
CA ARG A 394 -2.35 23.04 -19.78
C ARG A 394 -2.06 21.55 -19.71
N TYR A 395 -1.45 21.05 -18.64
CA TYR A 395 -1.22 19.62 -18.44
C TYR A 395 -2.53 18.82 -18.44
N ARG A 396 -3.56 19.36 -17.77
CA ARG A 396 -4.89 18.73 -17.65
C ARG A 396 -5.71 18.79 -18.95
N GLU A 397 -5.64 19.90 -19.67
CA GLU A 397 -6.45 20.17 -20.86
C GLU A 397 -5.81 19.68 -22.17
N THR A 398 -4.50 19.42 -22.19
CA THR A 398 -3.81 19.05 -23.43
C THR A 398 -3.96 17.56 -23.74
N ASP A 399 -4.42 17.26 -24.96
CA ASP A 399 -4.50 15.90 -25.52
C ASP A 399 -3.21 15.42 -26.22
N SER A 400 -2.23 16.30 -26.41
CA SER A 400 -0.94 15.99 -27.05
C SER A 400 0.07 15.39 -26.05
N GLU A 401 0.53 14.17 -26.29
CA GLU A 401 1.56 13.49 -25.47
C GLU A 401 2.85 14.30 -25.40
N HIS A 402 3.36 14.79 -26.54
CA HIS A 402 4.57 15.61 -26.59
C HIS A 402 4.49 16.87 -25.73
N SER A 403 3.33 17.52 -25.71
CA SER A 403 3.12 18.70 -24.87
C SER A 403 3.04 18.33 -23.40
N ARG A 404 2.51 17.15 -23.09
CA ARG A 404 2.42 16.63 -21.72
C ARG A 404 3.81 16.31 -21.18
N GLU A 405 4.62 15.55 -21.92
CA GLU A 405 6.00 15.21 -21.56
C GLU A 405 6.85 16.46 -21.28
N LYS A 406 6.74 17.50 -22.12
CA LYS A 406 7.42 18.78 -21.88
C LYS A 406 7.01 19.49 -20.61
N ILE A 407 5.76 19.36 -20.18
CA ILE A 407 5.30 19.97 -18.92
C ILE A 407 5.76 19.12 -17.74
N GLU A 408 5.84 17.79 -17.89
CA GLU A 408 6.32 16.87 -16.87
C GLU A 408 7.78 17.14 -16.45
N GLU A 409 8.59 17.72 -17.33
CA GLU A 409 9.95 18.20 -17.00
C GLU A 409 9.97 19.23 -15.85
N TYR A 410 8.88 19.97 -15.66
CA TYR A 410 8.71 20.97 -14.59
C TYR A 410 7.86 20.46 -13.43
N MET A 411 7.52 19.17 -13.42
CA MET A 411 6.71 18.56 -12.38
C MET A 411 7.56 17.67 -11.48
N SER A 412 7.22 17.64 -10.20
CA SER A 412 7.78 16.68 -9.26
C SER A 412 6.70 15.85 -8.59
N VAL A 413 7.09 14.66 -8.16
CA VAL A 413 6.20 13.74 -7.44
C VAL A 413 6.07 14.23 -6.00
N LYS A 414 4.90 14.75 -5.63
CA LYS A 414 4.58 15.15 -4.25
C LYS A 414 3.64 14.14 -3.58
N PRO A 415 3.72 13.94 -2.25
CA PRO A 415 2.74 13.14 -1.51
C PRO A 415 1.34 13.74 -1.66
N CYS A 416 0.34 12.89 -1.88
CA CYS A 416 -1.06 13.33 -1.99
C CYS A 416 -1.49 14.04 -0.68
N PRO A 417 -2.09 15.24 -0.73
CA PRO A 417 -2.43 15.99 0.50
C PRO A 417 -3.50 15.32 1.36
N GLU A 418 -4.40 14.55 0.74
CA GLU A 418 -5.54 13.93 1.43
C GLU A 418 -5.12 12.68 2.21
N CYS A 419 -4.41 11.74 1.57
CA CYS A 419 -3.94 10.53 2.23
C CYS A 419 -2.50 10.65 2.76
N ARG A 420 -1.82 11.78 2.54
CA ARG A 420 -0.42 12.04 2.96
C ARG A 420 0.56 10.94 2.56
N GLY A 421 0.39 10.37 1.37
CA GLY A 421 1.20 9.25 0.89
C GLY A 421 0.68 7.85 1.23
N ALA A 422 -0.30 7.73 2.12
CA ALA A 422 -0.78 6.43 2.64
C ALA A 422 -1.61 5.61 1.63
N ARG A 423 -2.01 6.22 0.50
CA ARG A 423 -2.77 5.58 -0.61
C ARG A 423 -4.19 5.13 -0.28
N LEU A 424 -4.60 5.18 0.99
CA LEU A 424 -5.88 4.65 1.45
C LEU A 424 -6.89 5.74 1.78
N ARG A 425 -8.16 5.35 1.90
CA ARG A 425 -9.25 6.20 2.36
C ARG A 425 -9.16 6.50 3.86
N PRO A 426 -9.73 7.63 4.35
CA PRO A 426 -9.73 7.98 5.77
C PRO A 426 -10.29 6.88 6.68
N GLU A 427 -11.36 6.18 6.25
CA GLU A 427 -11.97 5.11 7.02
C GLU A 427 -10.98 3.95 7.23
N SER A 428 -10.26 3.55 6.18
CA SER A 428 -9.26 2.48 6.25
C SER A 428 -8.06 2.86 7.12
N LEU A 429 -7.65 4.14 7.09
CA LEU A 429 -6.56 4.67 7.91
C LEU A 429 -6.92 4.74 9.40
N ALA A 430 -8.21 4.80 9.73
CA ALA A 430 -8.68 4.86 11.09
C ALA A 430 -8.74 3.49 11.81
N VAL A 431 -8.51 2.39 11.09
CA VAL A 431 -8.43 1.05 11.70
C VAL A 431 -7.02 0.80 12.25
N ARG A 432 -6.94 0.43 13.52
CA ARG A 432 -5.68 0.23 14.24
C ARG A 432 -5.54 -1.17 14.80
N VAL A 433 -4.34 -1.73 14.75
CA VAL A 433 -3.94 -2.94 15.48
C VAL A 433 -2.86 -2.52 16.48
N ALA A 434 -3.11 -2.77 17.77
CA ALA A 434 -2.24 -2.31 18.86
C ALA A 434 -1.80 -0.83 18.73
N GLY A 435 -2.76 0.04 18.37
CA GLY A 435 -2.56 1.49 18.23
C GLY A 435 -1.99 1.97 16.89
N LEU A 436 -1.54 1.08 16.01
CA LEU A 436 -0.95 1.43 14.71
C LEU A 436 -1.92 1.17 13.55
N GLY A 437 -2.00 2.13 12.62
CA GLY A 437 -2.66 1.96 11.33
C GLY A 437 -1.80 1.15 10.35
N ILE A 438 -2.44 0.53 9.36
CA ILE A 438 -1.74 -0.31 8.37
C ILE A 438 -0.64 0.47 7.63
N HIS A 439 -0.91 1.73 7.30
CA HIS A 439 0.03 2.61 6.60
C HIS A 439 1.28 2.94 7.43
N GLU A 440 1.12 3.08 8.74
CA GLU A 440 2.23 3.37 9.67
C GLU A 440 3.15 2.17 9.81
N LEU A 441 2.59 0.95 9.83
CA LEU A 441 3.40 -0.26 9.81
C LEU A 441 4.12 -0.42 8.47
N THR A 442 3.45 -0.16 7.33
CA THR A 442 4.08 -0.31 6.02
C THR A 442 5.18 0.71 5.73
N ALA A 443 5.12 1.88 6.35
CA ALA A 443 6.19 2.88 6.27
C ALA A 443 7.46 2.47 7.04
N LYS A 444 7.37 1.50 7.95
CA LYS A 444 8.54 0.95 8.66
C LYS A 444 9.33 0.02 7.73
N SER A 445 10.65 -0.03 7.94
CA SER A 445 11.50 -1.06 7.35
C SER A 445 11.06 -2.46 7.79
N ALA A 446 11.27 -3.49 6.97
CA ALA A 446 10.96 -4.88 7.33
C ALA A 446 11.58 -5.28 8.69
N HIS A 447 12.81 -4.87 8.98
CA HIS A 447 13.46 -5.11 10.28
C HIS A 447 12.66 -4.54 11.47
N ARG A 448 12.26 -3.26 11.37
CA ARG A 448 11.41 -2.59 12.38
C ARG A 448 10.01 -3.18 12.47
N ALA A 449 9.48 -3.75 11.38
CA ALA A 449 8.21 -4.47 11.42
C ALA A 449 8.35 -5.79 12.21
N ILE A 450 9.47 -6.51 12.08
CA ILE A 450 9.77 -7.70 12.90
C ILE A 450 9.82 -7.34 14.38
N GLU A 451 10.57 -6.29 14.75
CA GLU A 451 10.62 -5.80 16.14
C GLU A 451 9.23 -5.49 16.71
N TRP A 452 8.35 -4.91 15.88
CA TRP A 452 6.98 -4.62 16.27
C TRP A 452 6.14 -5.89 16.48
N PHE A 453 6.24 -6.87 15.59
CA PHE A 453 5.54 -8.15 15.72
C PHE A 453 6.04 -8.96 16.93
N ASP A 454 7.34 -8.93 17.22
CA ASP A 454 7.94 -9.59 18.40
C ASP A 454 7.44 -8.97 19.72
N ALA A 455 7.17 -7.67 19.74
CA ALA A 455 6.65 -6.94 20.90
C ALA A 455 5.12 -6.89 20.98
N LEU A 456 4.41 -7.49 20.02
CA LEU A 456 2.96 -7.33 19.88
C LEU A 456 2.20 -8.14 20.95
N GLU A 457 1.51 -7.42 21.83
CA GLU A 457 0.58 -8.01 22.79
C GLU A 457 -0.85 -8.00 22.24
N LEU A 458 -1.47 -9.18 22.18
CA LEU A 458 -2.84 -9.39 21.72
C LEU A 458 -3.65 -10.11 22.79
N SER A 459 -4.97 -9.90 22.77
CA SER A 459 -5.90 -10.72 23.55
C SER A 459 -5.83 -12.18 23.12
N ASP A 460 -6.25 -13.11 23.99
CA ASP A 460 -6.26 -14.55 23.66
C ASP A 460 -7.11 -14.85 22.41
N THR A 461 -8.24 -14.16 22.28
CA THR A 461 -9.14 -14.27 21.12
C THR A 461 -8.46 -13.77 19.84
N ASP A 462 -7.89 -12.57 19.87
CA ASP A 462 -7.22 -11.98 18.70
C ASP A 462 -6.01 -12.82 18.28
N ARG A 463 -5.23 -13.31 19.25
CA ARG A 463 -4.10 -14.21 19.01
C ARG A 463 -4.55 -15.49 18.32
N GLN A 464 -5.67 -16.08 18.73
CA GLN A 464 -6.20 -17.29 18.11
C GLN A 464 -6.64 -17.05 16.66
N ILE A 465 -7.31 -15.92 16.39
CA ILE A 465 -7.77 -15.54 15.05
C ILE A 465 -6.58 -15.22 14.13
N ALA A 466 -5.61 -14.46 14.63
CA ALA A 466 -4.50 -13.94 13.85
C ALA A 466 -3.32 -14.91 13.68
N ARG A 467 -3.26 -15.99 14.47
CA ARG A 467 -2.09 -16.90 14.56
C ARG A 467 -1.49 -17.30 13.21
N LEU A 468 -2.30 -17.79 12.29
CA LEU A 468 -1.82 -18.28 10.99
C LEU A 468 -1.32 -17.13 10.10
N VAL A 469 -2.06 -16.01 10.09
CA VAL A 469 -1.72 -14.82 9.30
C VAL A 469 -0.43 -14.17 9.82
N MET A 470 -0.29 -14.05 11.15
CA MET A 470 0.91 -13.49 11.77
C MET A 470 2.15 -14.34 11.50
N ARG A 471 2.05 -15.67 11.57
CA ARG A 471 3.15 -16.57 11.21
C ARG A 471 3.63 -16.32 9.78
N GLU A 472 2.69 -16.21 8.85
CA GLU A 472 2.98 -16.02 7.43
C GLU A 472 3.64 -14.66 7.11
N ILE A 473 3.25 -13.61 7.86
CA ILE A 473 3.87 -12.28 7.81
C ILE A 473 5.28 -12.32 8.40
N ASP A 474 5.42 -12.87 9.60
CA ASP A 474 6.71 -12.97 10.31
C ASP A 474 7.75 -13.73 9.48
N GLU A 475 7.38 -14.87 8.92
CA GLU A 475 8.25 -15.67 8.06
C GLU A 475 8.73 -14.86 6.84
N ARG A 476 7.83 -14.16 6.14
CA ARG A 476 8.19 -13.30 4.99
C ARG A 476 9.09 -12.13 5.37
N LEU A 477 8.80 -11.45 6.48
CA LEU A 477 9.63 -10.36 6.95
C LEU A 477 11.03 -10.84 7.29
N ARG A 478 11.16 -11.99 7.96
CA ARG A 478 12.46 -12.60 8.28
C ARG A 478 13.19 -13.06 7.02
N PHE A 479 12.50 -13.56 5.98
CA PHE A 479 13.14 -13.86 4.70
C PHE A 479 13.74 -12.60 4.06
N LEU A 480 13.03 -11.46 4.09
CA LEU A 480 13.57 -10.19 3.60
C LEU A 480 14.80 -9.72 4.40
N ASP A 481 14.78 -9.89 5.72
CA ASP A 481 15.93 -9.54 6.57
C ASP A 481 17.14 -10.46 6.31
N ASN A 482 16.90 -11.76 6.13
CA ASN A 482 17.95 -12.75 5.86
C ASN A 482 18.65 -12.52 4.52
N VAL A 483 17.92 -12.13 3.47
CA VAL A 483 18.52 -11.77 2.17
C VAL A 483 19.10 -10.35 2.16
N GLY A 484 19.17 -9.66 3.29
CA GLY A 484 19.85 -8.37 3.39
C GLY A 484 19.06 -7.18 2.83
N VAL A 485 17.74 -7.31 2.63
CA VAL A 485 16.85 -6.19 2.24
C VAL A 485 15.93 -5.75 3.38
N GLY A 486 16.24 -6.15 4.62
CA GLY A 486 15.48 -5.80 5.82
C GLY A 486 15.36 -4.30 6.12
N TYR A 487 16.26 -3.48 5.56
CA TYR A 487 16.23 -2.01 5.70
C TYR A 487 15.16 -1.33 4.86
N LEU A 488 14.56 -2.03 3.88
CA LEU A 488 13.53 -1.49 3.00
C LEU A 488 12.20 -1.35 3.72
N SER A 489 11.52 -0.21 3.55
CA SER A 489 10.12 -0.07 3.94
C SER A 489 9.20 -0.88 3.03
N LEU A 490 8.08 -1.36 3.59
CA LEU A 490 7.11 -2.16 2.84
C LEU A 490 6.34 -1.30 1.81
N ASP A 491 6.22 0.01 2.07
CA ASP A 491 5.57 0.96 1.17
C ASP A 491 6.49 1.52 0.05
N ARG A 492 7.79 1.20 0.08
CA ARG A 492 8.75 1.61 -0.97
C ARG A 492 8.26 1.13 -2.32
N ALA A 493 8.20 2.04 -3.29
CA ALA A 493 7.78 1.74 -4.65
C ALA A 493 8.71 0.71 -5.31
N ALA A 494 8.14 -0.32 -5.94
CA ALA A 494 8.92 -1.39 -6.56
C ALA A 494 9.79 -0.89 -7.72
N ALA A 495 9.36 0.18 -8.40
CA ALA A 495 10.09 0.81 -9.49
C ALA A 495 11.38 1.53 -9.04
N THR A 496 11.56 1.81 -7.75
CA THR A 496 12.77 2.49 -7.22
C THR A 496 13.81 1.51 -6.67
N LEU A 497 13.56 0.21 -6.78
CA LEU A 497 14.50 -0.83 -6.35
C LEU A 497 15.64 -0.97 -7.34
N SER A 498 16.86 -1.16 -6.82
CA SER A 498 17.99 -1.59 -7.65
C SER A 498 17.77 -3.01 -8.17
N GLY A 499 18.50 -3.40 -9.23
CA GLY A 499 18.44 -4.76 -9.77
C GLY A 499 18.70 -5.83 -8.71
N GLY A 500 19.74 -5.64 -7.87
CA GLY A 500 20.06 -6.54 -6.76
C GLY A 500 19.01 -6.55 -5.65
N GLU A 501 18.41 -5.40 -5.29
CA GLU A 501 17.30 -5.35 -4.32
C GLU A 501 16.08 -6.14 -4.83
N ALA A 502 15.69 -5.92 -6.08
CA ALA A 502 14.56 -6.61 -6.72
C ALA A 502 14.79 -8.13 -6.80
N GLN A 503 16.01 -8.52 -7.17
CA GLN A 503 16.40 -9.93 -7.25
C GLN A 503 16.33 -10.62 -5.88
N ARG A 504 16.87 -9.98 -4.82
CA ARG A 504 16.83 -10.54 -3.45
C ARG A 504 15.43 -10.59 -2.88
N ILE A 505 14.57 -9.61 -3.18
CA ILE A 505 13.14 -9.68 -2.85
C ILE A 505 12.49 -10.90 -3.52
N ARG A 506 12.77 -11.14 -4.81
CA ARG A 506 12.24 -12.31 -5.52
C ARG A 506 12.75 -13.61 -4.91
N LEU A 507 14.02 -13.68 -4.52
CA LEU A 507 14.59 -14.83 -3.79
C LEU A 507 13.86 -15.09 -2.48
N ALA A 508 13.62 -14.06 -1.66
CA ALA A 508 12.85 -14.18 -0.42
C ALA A 508 11.43 -14.72 -0.67
N THR A 509 10.74 -14.22 -1.70
CA THR A 509 9.41 -14.72 -2.07
C THR A 509 9.45 -16.19 -2.50
N GLN A 510 10.47 -16.61 -3.25
CA GLN A 510 10.61 -18.02 -3.67
C GLN A 510 10.83 -18.95 -2.48
N ILE A 511 11.61 -18.54 -1.49
CA ILE A 511 11.82 -19.34 -0.26
C ILE A 511 10.52 -19.46 0.53
N GLY A 512 9.75 -18.37 0.63
CA GLY A 512 8.43 -18.38 1.26
C GLY A 512 7.44 -19.34 0.59
N SER A 513 7.54 -19.55 -0.72
CA SER A 513 6.67 -20.48 -1.44
C SER A 513 6.84 -21.95 -1.05
N SER A 514 7.98 -22.30 -0.42
CA SER A 514 8.29 -23.66 0.06
C SER A 514 8.12 -24.76 -1.01
N LEU A 515 8.40 -24.43 -2.28
CA LEU A 515 8.35 -25.40 -3.37
C LEU A 515 9.49 -26.42 -3.25
N VAL A 516 9.25 -27.64 -3.73
CA VAL A 516 10.17 -28.78 -3.69
C VAL A 516 10.27 -29.38 -5.10
N GLY A 517 11.46 -29.89 -5.46
CA GLY A 517 11.71 -30.50 -6.77
C GLY A 517 11.83 -29.47 -7.91
N VAL A 518 12.06 -28.20 -7.58
CA VAL A 518 12.23 -27.09 -8.53
C VAL A 518 13.72 -26.91 -8.86
N LEU A 519 14.00 -26.44 -10.07
CA LEU A 519 15.31 -25.96 -10.48
C LEU A 519 15.35 -24.43 -10.42
N TYR A 520 16.08 -23.88 -9.45
CA TYR A 520 16.29 -22.44 -9.35
C TYR A 520 17.56 -22.03 -10.08
N ILE A 521 17.47 -20.99 -10.91
CA ILE A 521 18.60 -20.49 -11.70
C ILE A 521 18.77 -19.00 -11.39
N LEU A 522 19.91 -18.63 -10.80
CA LEU A 522 20.18 -17.29 -10.28
C LEU A 522 21.34 -16.62 -11.04
N ASP A 523 21.20 -15.31 -11.29
CA ASP A 523 22.18 -14.51 -12.04
C ASP A 523 22.92 -13.53 -11.11
N GLU A 524 24.11 -13.87 -10.67
CA GLU A 524 24.99 -13.03 -9.85
C GLU A 524 24.26 -12.41 -8.62
N PRO A 525 23.65 -13.22 -7.73
CA PRO A 525 22.87 -12.74 -6.59
C PRO A 525 23.68 -11.94 -5.56
N SER A 526 25.01 -12.00 -5.60
CA SER A 526 25.90 -11.19 -4.75
C SER A 526 25.99 -9.72 -5.20
N ILE A 527 25.47 -9.35 -6.39
CA ILE A 527 25.58 -7.98 -6.90
C ILE A 527 24.92 -6.95 -5.98
N GLY A 528 25.68 -5.90 -5.69
CA GLY A 528 25.26 -4.81 -4.81
C GLY A 528 25.04 -5.26 -3.36
N LEU A 529 25.58 -6.41 -2.96
CA LEU A 529 25.58 -6.90 -1.60
C LEU A 529 26.94 -6.60 -0.94
N HIS A 530 26.91 -6.21 0.33
CA HIS A 530 28.14 -6.02 1.10
C HIS A 530 28.75 -7.38 1.49
N GLN A 531 30.08 -7.50 1.52
CA GLN A 531 30.77 -8.78 1.81
C GLN A 531 30.32 -9.44 3.12
N ARG A 532 29.97 -8.64 4.12
CA ARG A 532 29.44 -9.11 5.41
C ARG A 532 28.14 -9.91 5.29
N ASP A 533 27.29 -9.53 4.32
CA ASP A 533 25.96 -10.10 4.16
C ASP A 533 25.98 -11.27 3.16
N ASN A 534 27.10 -11.48 2.46
CA ASN A 534 27.27 -12.57 1.51
C ASN A 534 27.14 -13.97 2.17
N ALA A 535 27.66 -14.13 3.40
CA ALA A 535 27.48 -15.37 4.15
C ALA A 535 25.99 -15.70 4.42
N ARG A 536 25.15 -14.67 4.61
CA ARG A 536 23.70 -14.87 4.79
C ARG A 536 23.02 -15.26 3.48
N LEU A 537 23.45 -14.68 2.36
CA LEU A 537 22.98 -15.07 1.03
C LEU A 537 23.31 -16.54 0.75
N ILE A 538 24.55 -16.97 0.98
CA ILE A 538 24.98 -18.36 0.80
C ILE A 538 24.11 -19.31 1.65
N ALA A 539 23.95 -19.03 2.95
CA ALA A 539 23.10 -19.83 3.83
C ALA A 539 21.64 -19.90 3.34
N THR A 540 21.18 -18.85 2.68
CA THR A 540 19.84 -18.81 2.08
C THR A 540 19.75 -19.71 0.84
N LEU A 541 20.77 -19.72 -0.02
CA LEU A 541 20.85 -20.60 -1.18
C LEU A 541 20.95 -22.08 -0.77
N GLU A 542 21.73 -22.37 0.27
CA GLU A 542 21.83 -23.70 0.87
C GLU A 542 20.49 -24.14 1.44
N ARG A 543 19.77 -23.26 2.13
CA ARG A 543 18.41 -23.57 2.60
C ARG A 543 17.47 -23.87 1.45
N LEU A 544 17.54 -23.12 0.35
CA LEU A 544 16.71 -23.37 -0.83
C LEU A 544 16.99 -24.76 -1.44
N ARG A 545 18.26 -25.15 -1.48
CA ARG A 545 18.70 -26.52 -1.84
C ARG A 545 18.16 -27.56 -0.87
N ASP A 546 18.32 -27.34 0.43
CA ASP A 546 17.98 -28.31 1.49
C ASP A 546 16.47 -28.56 1.62
N LEU A 547 15.63 -27.69 1.05
CA LEU A 547 14.19 -27.95 0.87
C LEU A 547 13.91 -29.06 -0.16
N GLY A 548 14.92 -29.57 -0.86
CA GLY A 548 14.81 -30.57 -1.91
C GLY A 548 14.73 -29.96 -3.30
N ASN A 549 15.47 -28.87 -3.53
CA ASN A 549 15.57 -28.20 -4.83
C ASN A 549 17.01 -28.27 -5.36
N THR A 550 17.16 -28.09 -6.67
CA THR A 550 18.46 -27.88 -7.30
C THR A 550 18.66 -26.39 -7.54
N VAL A 551 19.82 -25.85 -7.19
CA VAL A 551 20.12 -24.42 -7.31
C VAL A 551 21.34 -24.25 -8.21
N ILE A 552 21.17 -23.62 -9.37
CA ILE A 552 22.25 -23.23 -10.27
C ILE A 552 22.47 -21.74 -10.13
N VAL A 553 23.70 -21.32 -9.86
CA VAL A 553 24.06 -19.91 -9.68
C VAL A 553 25.15 -19.54 -10.67
N VAL A 554 24.93 -18.51 -11.47
CA VAL A 554 26.00 -17.87 -12.25
C VAL A 554 26.69 -16.87 -11.35
N GLU A 555 27.96 -17.12 -11.00
CA GLU A 555 28.68 -16.30 -10.01
C GLU A 555 30.18 -16.18 -10.27
N HIS A 556 30.74 -15.15 -9.67
CA HIS A 556 32.16 -14.82 -9.66
C HIS A 556 32.70 -14.62 -8.23
N ASP A 557 31.83 -14.56 -7.23
CA ASP A 557 32.22 -14.43 -5.83
C ASP A 557 32.87 -15.71 -5.29
N GLU A 558 34.04 -15.54 -4.67
CA GLU A 558 34.84 -16.62 -4.10
C GLU A 558 34.09 -17.39 -3.01
N GLY A 559 33.34 -16.70 -2.15
CA GLY A 559 32.59 -17.34 -1.07
C GLY A 559 31.53 -18.30 -1.61
N THR A 560 30.80 -17.87 -2.63
CA THR A 560 29.75 -18.67 -3.28
C THR A 560 30.35 -19.85 -4.05
N MET A 561 31.45 -19.63 -4.77
CA MET A 561 32.19 -20.69 -5.47
C MET A 561 32.68 -21.78 -4.50
N ARG A 562 33.24 -21.39 -3.35
CA ARG A 562 33.72 -22.33 -2.33
C ARG A 562 32.60 -23.12 -1.64
N ALA A 563 31.40 -22.54 -1.53
CA ALA A 563 30.24 -23.20 -0.94
C ALA A 563 29.52 -24.17 -1.92
N ALA A 564 29.87 -24.11 -3.22
CA ALA A 564 29.26 -24.95 -4.24
C ALA A 564 29.61 -26.42 -4.02
N ALA A 565 28.60 -27.29 -4.15
CA ALA A 565 28.82 -28.73 -4.20
C ALA A 565 29.45 -29.15 -5.54
N HIS A 566 29.17 -28.39 -6.60
CA HIS A 566 29.69 -28.61 -7.95
C HIS A 566 29.93 -27.27 -8.63
N LEU A 567 31.07 -27.13 -9.28
CA LEU A 567 31.53 -25.90 -9.91
C LEU A 567 31.92 -26.18 -11.36
N ILE A 568 31.49 -25.31 -12.26
CA ILE A 568 31.77 -25.36 -13.70
C ILE A 568 32.46 -24.07 -14.10
N ASP A 569 33.66 -24.19 -14.64
CA ASP A 569 34.38 -23.06 -15.24
C ASP A 569 34.17 -23.01 -16.75
N MET A 570 33.59 -21.92 -17.24
CA MET A 570 33.24 -21.72 -18.64
C MET A 570 34.30 -20.88 -19.37
N GLY A 571 34.85 -21.47 -20.44
CA GLY A 571 35.64 -20.87 -21.52
C GLY A 571 37.00 -20.31 -21.08
N PRO A 572 38.10 -20.56 -21.81
CA PRO A 572 39.35 -19.83 -21.54
C PRO A 572 39.26 -18.36 -21.99
N GLY A 573 38.19 -17.96 -22.70
CA GLY A 573 37.98 -16.62 -23.25
C GLY A 573 36.50 -16.28 -23.45
N ALA A 574 36.25 -15.12 -24.05
CA ALA A 574 34.90 -14.59 -24.31
C ALA A 574 34.49 -14.74 -25.79
N GLY A 575 33.18 -14.72 -26.05
CA GLY A 575 32.63 -14.70 -27.41
C GLY A 575 33.00 -15.96 -28.19
N GLU A 576 33.59 -15.79 -29.37
CA GLU A 576 34.00 -16.89 -30.25
C GLU A 576 35.08 -17.81 -29.65
N HIS A 577 35.84 -17.33 -28.64
CA HIS A 577 36.83 -18.08 -27.87
C HIS A 577 36.26 -18.74 -26.59
N GLY A 578 35.00 -18.46 -26.25
CA GLY A 578 34.28 -19.09 -25.14
C GLY A 578 33.50 -20.33 -25.58
N GLY A 579 32.51 -20.71 -24.77
CA GLY A 579 31.54 -21.77 -25.11
C GLY A 579 32.00 -23.19 -24.84
N TYR A 580 33.09 -23.37 -24.10
CA TYR A 580 33.65 -24.66 -23.67
C TYR A 580 33.65 -24.77 -22.15
N VAL A 581 33.58 -25.98 -21.59
CA VAL A 581 33.89 -26.23 -20.19
C VAL A 581 35.40 -26.40 -20.04
N VAL A 582 36.04 -25.57 -19.21
CA VAL A 582 37.48 -25.63 -18.91
C VAL A 582 37.76 -26.64 -17.82
N ALA A 583 36.96 -26.59 -16.75
CA ALA A 583 37.05 -27.48 -15.61
C ALA A 583 35.65 -27.67 -14.99
N GLU A 584 35.43 -28.85 -14.41
CA GLU A 584 34.18 -29.21 -13.75
C GLU A 584 34.47 -30.16 -12.59
N GLY A 585 33.88 -29.91 -11.43
CA GLY A 585 34.04 -30.77 -10.25
C GLY A 585 33.72 -30.04 -8.94
N THR A 586 34.27 -30.52 -7.84
CA THR A 586 34.23 -29.78 -6.55
C THR A 586 35.11 -28.53 -6.63
N ALA A 587 34.85 -27.55 -5.76
CA ALA A 587 35.64 -26.31 -5.68
C ALA A 587 37.12 -26.52 -5.31
N GLU A 588 37.52 -27.70 -4.83
CA GLU A 588 38.93 -28.06 -4.60
C GLU A 588 39.60 -28.67 -5.84
N GLN A 589 38.81 -29.25 -6.75
CA GLN A 589 39.30 -29.90 -7.97
C GLN A 589 39.49 -28.90 -9.11
N VAL A 590 38.60 -27.90 -9.18
CA VAL A 590 38.68 -26.75 -10.10
C VAL A 590 39.59 -25.70 -9.50
#